data_AF-A0A2P2C850-F1
#
_entry.id   AF-A0A2P2C850-F1
#
_cell.length_a   1.000
_cell.length_b   1.000
_cell.length_c   1.000
_cell.angle_alpha   90.00
_cell.angle_beta   90.00
_cell.angle_gamma   90.00
#
_symmetry.space_group_name_H-M   'P 1'
#
loop_
_entity.id
_entity.type
_entity.pdbx_description
1 polymer ?
#
loop_
_entity_poly.entity_id
_entity_poly.type
_entity_poly.pdbx_seq_one_letter_code
_entity_poly.pdbx_strand_id
1 'polypeptide(L)'
;MSMINAAATYRRDDRSTMRVPVVMPLVEVTIDKEGFLSVQLDREPYSADGTLQRDDLKGVLEDIAADLGTPIRVEVHEADDSTFTDIMTPDRPKLRAVRPATASIGEVTGDGFLPNEDVAIAVVVAHQVASTDGTARLRLPPALLEAHPGLVILMGQKSGTVMVSGGAA
;
A
#
# COMPACT_ATOMS: atom_id res chain seq x y z
N MET A 1 -26.74 -56.31 -14.89
CA MET A 1 -25.50 -56.22 -15.69
C MET A 1 -25.56 -54.89 -16.43
N SER A 2 -25.09 -53.80 -15.84
CA SER A 2 -23.70 -53.28 -15.95
C SER A 2 -23.22 -53.22 -17.40
N MET A 3 -23.09 -52.01 -17.93
CA MET A 3 -21.86 -51.48 -18.53
C MET A 3 -22.00 -49.95 -18.64
N ILE A 4 -21.27 -49.28 -17.77
CA ILE A 4 -21.09 -47.85 -17.61
C ILE A 4 -20.16 -47.35 -18.72
N ASN A 5 -20.55 -46.27 -19.41
CA ASN A 5 -19.68 -45.52 -20.31
C ASN A 5 -18.43 -45.05 -19.54
N ALA A 6 -17.26 -45.53 -19.94
CA ALA A 6 -15.99 -45.04 -19.44
C ALA A 6 -15.77 -43.61 -19.96
N ALA A 7 -16.05 -42.62 -19.11
CA ALA A 7 -15.67 -41.24 -19.35
C ALA A 7 -14.15 -41.17 -19.50
N ALA A 8 -13.70 -40.60 -20.61
CA ALA A 8 -12.30 -40.31 -20.86
C ALA A 8 -11.69 -39.59 -19.65
N THR A 9 -10.51 -40.04 -19.25
CA THR A 9 -9.70 -39.43 -18.19
C THR A 9 -9.56 -37.94 -18.48
N TYR A 10 -10.22 -37.12 -17.66
CA TYR A 10 -10.06 -35.68 -17.65
C TYR A 10 -8.58 -35.39 -17.38
N ARG A 11 -7.83 -35.02 -18.43
CA ARG A 11 -6.48 -34.50 -18.31
C ARG A 11 -6.62 -33.21 -17.50
N ARG A 12 -6.36 -33.26 -16.19
CA ARG A 12 -6.09 -32.04 -15.42
C ARG A 12 -4.88 -31.42 -16.10
N ASP A 13 -5.10 -30.33 -16.83
CA ASP A 13 -4.05 -29.37 -17.09
C ASP A 13 -3.50 -29.01 -15.71
N ASP A 14 -2.33 -29.58 -15.40
CA ASP A 14 -1.48 -29.12 -14.32
C ASP A 14 -0.87 -27.81 -14.83
N ARG A 15 -1.73 -26.79 -14.94
CA ARG A 15 -1.29 -25.41 -15.08
C ARG A 15 -0.72 -25.10 -13.72
N SER A 16 0.53 -25.51 -13.54
CA SER A 16 1.42 -25.06 -12.49
C SER A 16 1.24 -23.56 -12.41
N THR A 17 0.41 -23.12 -11.47
CA THR A 17 0.28 -21.71 -11.16
C THR A 17 1.66 -21.38 -10.62
N MET A 18 2.53 -20.81 -11.46
CA MET A 18 3.83 -20.32 -11.03
C MET A 18 3.53 -19.37 -9.88
N ARG A 19 3.73 -19.84 -8.65
CA ARG A 19 3.67 -19.01 -7.47
C ARG A 19 5.01 -18.29 -7.44
N VAL A 20 5.04 -17.09 -8.01
CA VAL A 20 6.15 -16.18 -7.80
C VAL A 20 6.17 -15.88 -6.30
N PRO A 21 7.27 -16.19 -5.58
CA PRO A 21 7.39 -15.83 -4.18
C PRO A 21 7.19 -14.32 -4.03
N VAL A 22 6.44 -13.90 -3.01
CA VAL A 22 6.41 -12.49 -2.63
C VAL A 22 7.81 -12.16 -2.11
N VAL A 23 8.56 -11.41 -2.90
CA VAL A 23 9.88 -10.89 -2.52
C VAL A 23 9.71 -9.47 -2.01
N MET A 24 10.30 -9.18 -0.85
CA MET A 24 10.41 -7.83 -0.33
C MET A 24 11.61 -7.17 -1.03
N PRO A 25 11.46 -5.96 -1.62
CA PRO A 25 12.59 -5.26 -2.23
C PRO A 25 13.72 -5.12 -1.23
N LEU A 26 14.94 -5.33 -1.69
CA LEU A 26 16.16 -5.27 -0.88
C LEU A 26 16.91 -3.98 -1.18
N VAL A 27 17.14 -3.18 -0.15
CA VAL A 27 18.02 -2.01 -0.20
C VAL A 27 19.32 -2.35 0.51
N GLU A 28 20.40 -2.41 -0.25
CA GLU A 28 21.75 -2.63 0.25
C GLU A 28 22.48 -1.29 0.32
N VAL A 29 23.01 -0.97 1.50
CA VAL A 29 23.75 0.27 1.76
C VAL A 29 25.16 -0.10 2.20
N THR A 30 26.16 0.42 1.52
CA THR A 30 27.56 0.35 1.97
C THR A 30 28.01 1.71 2.46
N ILE A 31 28.58 1.77 3.66
CA ILE A 31 29.17 2.97 4.25
C ILE A 31 30.68 2.80 4.26
N ASP A 32 31.39 3.67 3.53
CA ASP A 32 32.85 3.63 3.51
C ASP A 32 33.48 4.25 4.78
N LYS A 33 34.82 4.25 4.85
CA LYS A 33 35.56 4.75 6.01
C LYS A 33 35.43 6.26 6.19
N GLU A 34 35.13 6.96 5.10
CA GLU A 34 34.95 8.39 5.02
C GLU A 34 33.50 8.79 5.34
N GLY A 35 32.58 7.82 5.45
CA GLY A 35 31.18 7.99 5.82
C GLY A 35 30.23 8.20 4.64
N PHE A 36 30.70 7.98 3.41
CA PHE A 36 29.86 8.09 2.21
C PHE A 36 29.06 6.81 1.97
N LEU A 37 27.84 7.00 1.46
CA LEU A 37 26.90 5.94 1.17
C LEU A 37 26.98 5.52 -0.30
N SER A 38 26.95 4.22 -0.54
CA SER A 38 26.57 3.61 -1.81
C SER A 38 25.28 2.83 -1.60
N VAL A 39 24.22 3.17 -2.33
CA VAL A 39 22.88 2.60 -2.15
C VAL A 39 22.48 1.83 -3.40
N GLN A 40 22.08 0.58 -3.22
CA GLN A 40 21.56 -0.29 -4.27
C GLN A 40 20.14 -0.75 -3.91
N LEU A 41 19.23 -0.71 -4.87
CA LEU A 41 17.89 -1.29 -4.77
C LEU A 41 17.85 -2.53 -5.67
N ASP A 42 17.61 -3.69 -5.07
CA ASP A 42 17.62 -5.00 -5.74
C ASP A 42 18.88 -5.23 -6.60
N ARG A 43 20.04 -4.79 -6.09
CA ARG A 43 21.37 -4.82 -6.72
C ARG A 43 21.55 -3.88 -7.92
N GLU A 44 20.61 -2.99 -8.16
CA GLU A 44 20.76 -1.89 -9.11
C GLU A 44 21.19 -0.62 -8.37
N PRO A 45 22.18 0.13 -8.86
CA PRO A 45 22.59 1.39 -8.22
C PRO A 45 21.42 2.37 -8.15
N TYR A 46 21.04 2.76 -6.94
CA TYR A 46 20.00 3.75 -6.69
C TYR A 46 20.58 5.15 -6.59
N SER A 47 21.72 5.29 -5.90
CA SER A 47 22.51 6.51 -5.87
C SER A 47 24.00 6.14 -5.89
N ALA A 48 24.70 6.64 -6.90
CA ALA A 48 26.12 6.33 -7.15
C ALA A 48 26.99 7.60 -7.18
N ASP A 49 26.41 8.75 -6.83
CA ASP A 49 27.01 10.06 -7.06
C ASP A 49 28.08 10.40 -6.01
N GLY A 50 28.18 9.58 -4.96
CA GLY A 50 29.18 9.71 -3.89
C GLY A 50 28.98 10.93 -2.99
N THR A 51 27.81 11.57 -3.04
CA THR A 51 27.50 12.78 -2.26
C THR A 51 26.77 12.51 -0.96
N LEU A 52 26.12 11.35 -0.85
CA LEU A 52 25.31 10.99 0.31
C LEU A 52 26.20 10.59 1.48
N GLN A 53 25.92 11.15 2.64
CA GLN A 53 26.57 10.80 3.89
C GLN A 53 25.61 10.03 4.80
N ARG A 54 26.16 9.43 5.85
CA ARG A 54 25.40 8.64 6.84
C ARG A 54 24.15 9.34 7.39
N ASP A 55 24.19 10.67 7.55
CA ASP A 55 23.04 11.45 8.05
C ASP A 55 21.86 11.49 7.04
N ASP A 56 22.14 11.31 5.75
CA ASP A 56 21.14 11.26 4.67
C ASP A 56 20.44 9.90 4.58
N LEU A 57 21.02 8.85 5.19
CA LEU A 57 20.58 7.47 5.08
C LEU A 57 19.07 7.32 5.34
N LYS A 58 18.60 7.91 6.45
CA LYS A 58 17.18 7.81 6.84
C LYS A 58 16.27 8.39 5.77
N GLY A 59 16.59 9.57 5.24
CA GLY A 59 15.77 10.24 4.22
C GLY A 59 15.71 9.42 2.93
N VAL A 60 16.85 8.91 2.47
CA VAL A 60 16.93 8.08 1.26
C VAL A 60 16.10 6.79 1.40
N LEU A 61 16.18 6.12 2.56
CA LEU A 61 15.37 4.92 2.81
C LEU A 61 13.87 5.24 2.88
N GLU A 62 13.49 6.38 3.48
CA GLU A 62 12.11 6.84 3.54
C GLU A 62 11.56 7.14 2.13
N ASP A 63 12.35 7.79 1.27
CA ASP A 63 11.99 8.08 -0.12
C ASP A 63 11.80 6.79 -0.93
N ILE A 64 12.74 5.85 -0.84
CA ILE A 64 12.64 4.53 -1.52
C ILE A 64 11.39 3.78 -1.06
N ALA A 65 11.15 3.72 0.25
CA ALA A 65 9.98 3.02 0.80
C ALA A 65 8.67 3.69 0.34
N ALA A 66 8.64 5.03 0.33
CA ALA A 66 7.48 5.80 -0.12
C ALA A 66 7.18 5.59 -1.61
N ASP A 67 8.21 5.64 -2.47
CA ASP A 67 8.08 5.43 -3.91
C ASP A 67 7.61 4.02 -4.27
N LEU A 68 8.10 3.01 -3.56
CA LEU A 68 7.67 1.62 -3.76
C LEU A 68 6.29 1.33 -3.15
N GLY A 69 5.86 2.10 -2.15
CA GLY A 69 4.59 1.89 -1.45
C GLY A 69 4.49 0.57 -0.68
N THR A 70 5.60 -0.17 -0.55
CA THR A 70 5.69 -1.47 0.12
C THR A 70 6.80 -1.47 1.17
N PRO A 71 6.74 -2.32 2.21
CA PRO A 71 7.89 -2.53 3.08
C PRO A 71 9.14 -2.94 2.30
N ILE A 72 10.31 -2.48 2.74
CA ILE A 72 11.62 -2.78 2.17
C ILE A 72 12.51 -3.48 3.21
N ARG A 73 13.35 -4.42 2.76
CA ARG A 73 14.45 -4.94 3.60
C ARG A 73 15.63 -4.00 3.45
N VAL A 74 16.22 -3.58 4.55
CA VAL A 74 17.42 -2.76 4.54
C VAL A 74 18.57 -3.58 5.09
N GLU A 75 19.68 -3.64 4.36
CA GLU A 75 20.95 -4.19 4.82
C GLU A 75 22.03 -3.11 4.72
N VAL A 76 22.63 -2.77 5.86
CA VAL A 76 23.69 -1.76 5.97
C VAL A 76 24.99 -2.46 6.30
N HIS A 77 25.99 -2.29 5.45
CA HIS A 77 27.36 -2.74 5.65
C HIS A 77 28.24 -1.53 5.98
N GLU A 78 28.88 -1.55 7.15
CA GLU A 78 29.82 -0.50 7.54
C GLU A 78 31.27 -0.93 7.29
N ALA A 79 32.17 0.05 7.23
CA ALA A 79 33.59 -0.16 6.93
C ALA A 79 34.36 -0.97 7.99
N ASP A 80 33.75 -1.24 9.15
CA ASP A 80 34.27 -2.13 10.19
C ASP A 80 33.81 -3.59 10.05
N ASP A 81 33.27 -3.95 8.88
CA ASP A 81 32.62 -5.23 8.56
C ASP A 81 31.35 -5.51 9.39
N SER A 82 30.85 -4.55 10.16
CA SER A 82 29.55 -4.70 10.81
C SER A 82 28.41 -4.66 9.79
N THR A 83 27.38 -5.46 10.05
CA THR A 83 26.19 -5.53 9.20
C THR A 83 24.94 -5.38 10.05
N PHE A 84 24.05 -4.49 9.63
CA PHE A 84 22.76 -4.24 10.26
C PHE A 84 21.64 -4.56 9.29
N THR A 85 20.60 -5.24 9.76
CA THR A 85 19.42 -5.54 8.96
C THR A 85 18.19 -4.99 9.64
N ASP A 86 17.32 -4.36 8.87
CA ASP A 86 16.02 -3.88 9.35
C ASP A 86 14.94 -4.02 8.25
N ILE A 87 13.69 -3.79 8.64
CA ILE A 87 12.56 -3.69 7.72
C ILE A 87 11.94 -2.31 7.88
N MET A 88 12.05 -1.48 6.85
CA MET A 88 11.38 -0.18 6.83
C MET A 88 10.02 -0.33 6.15
N THR A 89 8.97 0.12 6.84
CA THR A 89 7.61 0.18 6.29
C THR A 89 7.30 1.63 5.94
N PRO A 90 6.79 1.93 4.72
CA PRO A 90 6.44 3.29 4.37
C PRO A 90 5.37 3.84 5.31
N ASP A 91 5.47 5.13 5.61
CA ASP A 91 4.50 5.81 6.44
C ASP A 91 3.13 5.78 5.74
N ARG A 92 2.16 5.11 6.38
CA ARG A 92 0.77 5.18 5.92
C ARG A 92 0.20 6.53 6.34
N PRO A 93 -0.47 7.28 5.44
CA PRO A 93 -1.13 8.53 5.81
C PRO A 93 -2.02 8.30 7.03
N LYS A 94 -1.70 8.96 8.15
CA LYS A 94 -2.54 8.91 9.34
C LYS A 94 -3.74 9.80 9.07
N LEU A 95 -4.93 9.21 9.00
CA LEU A 95 -6.19 9.96 8.89
C LEU A 95 -6.27 10.94 10.05
N ARG A 96 -6.06 12.23 9.77
CA ARG A 96 -6.34 13.30 10.72
C ARG A 96 -7.85 13.51 10.76
N ALA A 97 -8.43 13.60 11.94
CA ALA A 97 -9.78 14.12 12.09
C ALA A 97 -9.76 15.61 11.73
N VAL A 98 -10.26 15.94 10.53
CA VAL A 98 -10.29 17.31 10.01
C VAL A 98 -11.55 18.03 10.50
N ARG A 99 -11.44 19.36 10.58
CA ARG A 99 -12.55 20.29 10.81
C ARG A 99 -13.70 20.03 9.82
N PRO A 100 -14.95 20.35 10.18
CA PRO A 100 -16.08 20.15 9.27
C PRO A 100 -15.90 21.00 8.00
N ALA A 101 -16.00 20.35 6.83
CA ALA A 101 -16.11 21.04 5.56
C ALA A 101 -17.41 21.85 5.51
N THR A 102 -17.40 22.97 4.79
CA THR A 102 -18.63 23.75 4.55
C THR A 102 -19.25 23.27 3.25
N ALA A 103 -20.54 22.95 3.28
CA ALA A 103 -21.29 22.52 2.10
C ALA A 103 -22.47 23.47 1.87
N SER A 104 -22.66 23.88 0.62
CA SER A 104 -23.82 24.63 0.14
C SER A 104 -24.38 23.98 -1.13
N ILE A 105 -25.46 24.53 -1.69
CA ILE A 105 -26.07 23.96 -2.90
C ILE A 105 -25.09 24.09 -4.07
N GLY A 106 -24.55 22.96 -4.52
CA GLY A 106 -23.64 22.89 -5.67
C GLY A 106 -22.17 23.13 -5.35
N GLU A 107 -21.79 23.37 -4.09
CA GLU A 107 -20.41 23.65 -3.71
C GLU A 107 -20.04 23.01 -2.37
N VAL A 108 -18.86 22.39 -2.33
CA VAL A 108 -18.23 21.87 -1.12
C VAL A 108 -16.82 22.46 -1.03
N THR A 109 -16.50 23.07 0.10
CA THR A 109 -15.20 23.71 0.32
C THR A 109 -14.54 23.17 1.59
N GLY A 110 -13.24 22.88 1.49
CA GLY A 110 -12.37 22.47 2.59
C GLY A 110 -10.98 23.10 2.45
N ASP A 111 -10.25 23.19 3.55
CA ASP A 111 -8.89 23.73 3.61
C ASP A 111 -7.90 22.71 4.22
N GLY A 112 -6.60 23.02 4.14
CA GLY A 112 -5.53 22.21 4.73
C GLY A 112 -4.92 21.12 3.85
N PHE A 113 -5.28 21.10 2.56
CA PHE A 113 -4.70 20.23 1.53
C PHE A 113 -3.32 20.73 1.06
N LEU A 114 -2.44 19.82 0.60
CA LEU A 114 -1.18 20.18 -0.07
C LEU A 114 -1.45 20.75 -1.48
N PRO A 115 -0.57 21.62 -1.99
CA PRO A 115 -0.68 22.09 -3.37
C PRO A 115 -0.64 20.93 -4.37
N ASN A 116 -1.60 20.91 -5.30
CA ASN A 116 -1.75 19.89 -6.35
C ASN A 116 -2.00 18.45 -5.87
N GLU A 117 -2.48 18.24 -4.64
CA GLU A 117 -2.87 16.90 -4.22
C GLU A 117 -4.22 16.45 -4.80
N ASP A 118 -4.35 15.16 -5.06
CA ASP A 118 -5.62 14.54 -5.45
C ASP A 118 -6.55 14.45 -4.23
N VAL A 119 -7.66 15.20 -4.26
CA VAL A 119 -8.65 15.21 -3.18
C VAL A 119 -9.84 14.33 -3.55
N ALA A 120 -9.95 13.17 -2.90
CA ALA A 120 -11.12 12.30 -3.04
C ALA A 120 -12.33 12.85 -2.26
N ILE A 121 -13.46 13.02 -2.95
CA ILE A 121 -14.72 13.47 -2.34
C ILE A 121 -15.63 12.26 -2.11
N ALA A 122 -15.90 11.95 -0.84
CA ALA A 122 -16.84 10.89 -0.47
C ALA A 122 -18.19 11.48 -0.05
N VAL A 123 -19.26 11.01 -0.68
CA VAL A 123 -20.64 11.34 -0.30
C VAL A 123 -21.24 10.16 0.44
N VAL A 124 -21.73 10.39 1.66
CA VAL A 124 -22.48 9.37 2.40
C VAL A 124 -23.85 9.18 1.73
N VAL A 125 -23.97 8.14 0.92
CA VAL A 125 -25.21 7.85 0.17
C VAL A 125 -26.26 7.09 0.97
N ALA A 126 -25.87 6.46 2.08
CA ALA A 126 -26.79 5.73 2.97
C ALA A 126 -26.19 5.55 4.39
N HIS A 127 -27.07 5.47 5.38
CA HIS A 127 -26.73 5.02 6.73
C HIS A 127 -27.27 3.60 6.95
N GLN A 128 -26.46 2.73 7.56
CA GLN A 128 -26.87 1.37 7.96
C GLN A 128 -26.33 1.07 9.36
N VAL A 129 -27.16 0.42 10.17
CA VAL A 129 -26.74 -0.12 11.47
C VAL A 129 -26.09 -1.48 11.22
N ALA A 130 -24.89 -1.69 11.74
CA ALA A 130 -24.21 -2.98 11.68
C ALA A 130 -25.04 -4.07 12.40
N SER A 131 -24.95 -5.30 11.93
CA SER A 131 -25.56 -6.45 12.59
C SER A 131 -24.87 -6.77 13.92
N THR A 132 -25.46 -7.71 14.66
CA THR A 132 -25.01 -8.12 16.00
C THR A 132 -23.60 -8.71 16.03
N ASP A 133 -23.11 -9.21 14.89
CA ASP A 133 -21.74 -9.70 14.69
C ASP A 133 -20.75 -8.59 14.26
N GLY A 134 -21.22 -7.34 14.14
CA GLY A 134 -20.42 -6.20 13.71
C GLY A 134 -20.27 -6.05 12.19
N THR A 135 -20.98 -6.85 11.39
CA THR A 135 -20.92 -6.72 9.92
C THR A 135 -21.91 -5.68 9.39
N ALA A 136 -21.57 -5.03 8.27
CA ALA A 136 -22.48 -4.14 7.54
C ALA A 136 -22.39 -4.49 6.06
N ARG A 137 -23.55 -4.62 5.39
CA ARG A 137 -23.62 -4.98 3.97
C ARG A 137 -24.66 -4.11 3.27
N LEU A 138 -24.16 -3.30 2.34
CA LEU A 138 -24.97 -2.46 1.48
C LEU A 138 -24.74 -2.86 0.01
N ARG A 139 -25.82 -3.03 -0.75
CA ARG A 139 -25.73 -3.22 -2.20
C ARG A 139 -25.68 -1.84 -2.85
N LEU A 140 -24.55 -1.50 -3.45
CA LEU A 140 -24.40 -0.29 -4.25
C LEU A 140 -24.59 -0.61 -5.74
N PRO A 141 -25.07 0.35 -6.55
CA PRO A 141 -25.15 0.17 -8.00
C PRO A 141 -23.76 -0.20 -8.58
N PRO A 142 -23.65 -1.21 -9.44
CA PRO A 142 -22.36 -1.60 -10.05
C PRO A 142 -21.65 -0.44 -10.75
N ALA A 143 -22.40 0.40 -11.47
CA ALA A 143 -21.85 1.57 -12.15
C ALA A 143 -21.15 2.56 -11.19
N LEU A 144 -21.64 2.68 -9.95
CA LEU A 144 -21.00 3.54 -8.95
C LEU A 144 -19.64 2.97 -8.51
N LEU A 145 -19.56 1.65 -8.38
CA LEU A 145 -18.34 0.93 -8.00
C LEU A 145 -17.30 0.91 -9.13
N GLU A 146 -17.76 0.77 -10.38
CA GLU A 146 -16.90 0.81 -11.56
C GLU A 146 -16.31 2.20 -11.80
N ALA A 147 -17.08 3.26 -11.54
CA ALA A 147 -16.62 4.64 -11.68
C ALA A 147 -15.62 5.05 -10.58
N HIS A 148 -15.61 4.37 -9.43
CA HIS A 148 -14.78 4.71 -8.27
C HIS A 148 -14.08 3.47 -7.68
N PRO A 149 -13.21 2.80 -8.45
CA PRO A 149 -12.47 1.64 -7.96
C PRO A 149 -11.58 2.08 -6.79
N GLY A 150 -11.68 1.38 -5.65
CA GLY A 150 -10.82 1.66 -4.50
C GLY A 150 -11.25 2.82 -3.58
N LEU A 151 -12.41 3.47 -3.83
CA LEU A 151 -12.84 4.68 -3.10
C LEU A 151 -14.17 4.50 -2.33
N VAL A 152 -14.49 3.30 -1.86
CA VAL A 152 -15.64 3.11 -0.96
C VAL A 152 -15.17 3.24 0.49
N ILE A 153 -15.70 4.25 1.20
CA ILE A 153 -15.44 4.46 2.62
C ILE A 153 -16.68 4.07 3.43
N LEU A 154 -16.49 3.16 4.40
CA LEU A 154 -17.45 2.84 5.43
C LEU A 154 -16.99 3.49 6.74
N MET A 155 -17.84 4.32 7.34
CA MET A 155 -17.55 5.01 8.60
C MET A 155 -18.55 4.61 9.69
N GLY A 156 -18.06 3.97 10.74
CA GLY A 156 -18.84 3.68 11.94
C GLY A 156 -19.05 4.95 12.76
N GLN A 157 -20.25 5.52 12.75
CA GLN A 157 -20.53 6.79 13.44
C GLN A 157 -20.25 6.75 14.96
N LYS A 158 -20.52 5.61 15.61
CA LYS A 158 -20.31 5.44 17.06
C LYS A 158 -18.88 5.05 17.42
N SER A 159 -18.25 4.21 16.61
CA SER A 159 -16.92 3.66 16.90
C SER A 159 -15.77 4.47 16.29
N GLY A 160 -16.05 5.33 15.31
CA GLY A 160 -15.02 6.00 14.51
C GLY A 160 -14.26 5.05 13.57
N THR A 161 -14.66 3.79 13.46
CA THR A 161 -13.99 2.81 12.59
C THR A 161 -14.15 3.22 11.14
N VAL A 162 -13.04 3.38 10.43
CA VAL A 162 -13.01 3.64 8.99
C VAL A 162 -12.52 2.40 8.28
N MET A 163 -13.30 1.89 7.34
CA MET A 163 -12.87 0.86 6.39
C MET A 163 -12.89 1.45 4.99
N VAL A 164 -11.81 1.25 4.25
CA VAL A 164 -11.69 1.68 2.86
C VAL A 164 -11.61 0.42 2.00
N SER A 165 -12.39 0.35 0.93
CA SER A 165 -12.18 -0.70 -0.07
C SER A 165 -10.89 -0.38 -0.83
N GLY A 166 -9.80 -1.11 -0.61
CA GLY A 166 -8.57 -0.94 -1.39
C GLY A 166 -8.59 -1.81 -2.63
N GLY A 167 -8.33 -1.21 -3.81
CA GLY A 167 -7.77 -1.95 -4.93
C GLY A 167 -6.37 -2.41 -4.55
N ALA A 168 -6.16 -3.72 -4.49
CA ALA A 168 -4.84 -4.30 -4.69
C ALA A 168 -4.71 -4.56 -6.20
N ALA A 169 -3.87 -3.78 -6.87
CA ALA A 169 -3.27 -4.11 -8.15
C ALA A 169 -1.89 -3.47 -8.18
#